data_AF-A0A7Y5PX13-F1
#
_entry.id   AF-A0A7Y5PX13-F1
#
_cell.length_a   1.000
_cell.length_b   1.000
_cell.length_c   1.000
_cell.angle_alpha   90.00
_cell.angle_beta   90.00
_cell.angle_gamma   90.00
#
_symmetry.space_group_name_H-M   'P 1'
#
loop_
_entity.id
_entity.type
_entity.pdbx_description
1 polymer ?
#
loop_
_entity_poly.entity_id
_entity_poly.type
_entity_poly.pdbx_seq_one_letter_code
_entity_poly.pdbx_strand_id
1 'polypeptide(L)'
;EPVGSPTDGRPQWATARDALRGLVQKIENYADPDLKGSEALVTFVLEPYVEMVNDLARNRRANRSKKSDTTPMPPVGVPGTP
;
A
#
# COMPACT_ATOMS: atom_id res chain seq x y z
N GLU A 1 3.06 25.43 11.88
CA GLU A 1 2.98 24.08 12.47
C GLU A 1 1.88 23.29 11.76
N PRO A 2 2.09 22.05 11.31
CA PRO A 2 0.96 21.23 10.92
C PRO A 2 0.31 20.67 12.20
N VAL A 3 -0.93 21.10 12.44
CA VAL A 3 -1.80 20.70 13.54
C VAL A 3 -2.11 19.21 13.43
N GLY A 4 -1.43 18.40 14.21
CA GLY A 4 -1.82 17.03 14.51
C GLY A 4 -2.42 16.98 15.91
N SER A 5 -3.72 17.27 16.03
CA SER A 5 -4.43 17.11 17.30
C SER A 5 -4.49 15.62 17.68
N PRO A 6 -4.07 15.24 18.89
CA PRO A 6 -4.00 13.84 19.29
C PRO A 6 -5.35 13.36 19.81
N THR A 7 -6.32 12.96 18.96
CA THR A 7 -7.50 12.11 19.33
C THR A 7 -8.53 12.01 18.19
N ASP A 8 -8.27 11.23 17.13
CA ASP A 8 -9.33 10.86 16.18
C ASP A 8 -9.82 9.41 16.38
N GLY A 9 -9.16 8.63 17.25
CA GLY A 9 -9.47 7.20 17.48
C GLY A 9 -9.27 6.30 16.26
N ARG A 10 -9.04 6.89 15.08
CA ARG A 10 -8.79 6.20 13.83
C ARG A 10 -7.36 5.65 13.80
N PRO A 11 -7.15 4.53 13.10
CA PRO A 11 -5.82 3.99 12.88
C PRO A 11 -4.89 5.05 12.27
N GLN A 12 -3.63 5.11 12.70
CA GLN A 12 -2.66 6.08 12.17
C GLN A 12 -2.51 6.01 10.63
N TRP A 13 -2.70 4.84 10.03
CA TRP A 13 -2.68 4.68 8.57
C TRP A 13 -3.79 5.46 7.86
N ALA A 14 -4.95 5.67 8.52
CA ALA A 14 -6.06 6.42 7.96
C ALA A 14 -5.72 7.91 7.88
N THR A 15 -5.18 8.48 8.95
CA THR A 15 -4.69 9.87 8.97
C THR A 15 -3.56 10.09 7.96
N ALA A 16 -2.60 9.15 7.87
CA ALA A 16 -1.53 9.21 6.89
C ALA A 16 -2.06 9.16 5.44
N ARG A 17 -3.07 8.33 5.17
CA ARG A 17 -3.74 8.25 3.86
C ARG A 17 -4.43 9.56 3.48
N ASP A 18 -5.10 10.21 4.43
CA ASP A 18 -5.79 11.48 4.17
C ASP A 18 -4.78 12.61 3.92
N ALA A 19 -3.67 12.66 4.67
CA ALA A 19 -2.58 13.59 4.41
C ALA A 19 -1.95 13.39 3.02
N LEU A 20 -1.73 12.13 2.60
CA LEU A 20 -1.26 11.77 1.27
C LEU A 20 -2.23 12.24 0.17
N ARG A 21 -3.54 12.05 0.35
CA ARG A 21 -4.55 12.56 -0.58
C ARG A 21 -4.50 14.08 -0.71
N GLY A 22 -4.38 14.79 0.41
CA GLY A 22 -4.24 16.25 0.42
C GLY A 22 -2.97 16.71 -0.29
N LEU A 23 -1.85 15.99 -0.11
CA LEU A 23 -0.60 16.29 -0.79
C LEU A 23 -0.71 16.10 -2.32
N VAL A 24 -1.31 15.00 -2.78
CA VAL A 24 -1.51 14.74 -4.23
C VAL A 24 -2.40 15.82 -4.85
N GLN A 25 -3.53 16.16 -4.24
CA GLN A 25 -4.40 17.24 -4.73
C GLN A 25 -3.67 18.58 -4.80
N LYS A 26 -2.80 18.86 -3.83
CA LYS A 26 -2.00 20.07 -3.82
C LYS A 26 -0.99 20.06 -4.97
N ILE A 27 -0.31 18.94 -5.20
CA ILE A 27 0.62 18.75 -6.32
C ILE A 27 -0.11 18.93 -7.66
N GLU A 28 -1.29 18.32 -7.84
CA GLU A 28 -2.11 18.47 -9.04
C GLU A 28 -2.57 19.91 -9.26
N ASN A 29 -2.97 20.64 -8.20
CA ASN A 29 -3.33 22.05 -8.30
C ASN A 29 -2.15 22.96 -8.68
N TYR A 30 -0.92 22.56 -8.36
CA TYR A 30 0.30 23.26 -8.80
C TYR A 30 0.87 22.70 -10.10
N ALA A 31 0.34 21.58 -10.59
CA ALA A 31 0.72 21.01 -11.88
C ALA A 31 0.05 21.83 -12.98
N ASP A 32 0.73 22.90 -13.37
CA ASP A 32 0.30 23.73 -14.48
C ASP A 32 0.63 23.04 -15.81
N PRO A 33 -0.36 22.65 -16.63
CA PRO A 33 -0.13 22.00 -17.91
C PRO A 33 0.59 22.91 -18.91
N ASP A 34 0.54 24.24 -18.72
CA ASP A 34 1.22 25.21 -19.58
C ASP A 34 2.68 25.43 -19.16
N LEU A 35 3.08 25.03 -17.94
CA LEU A 35 4.47 25.04 -17.49
C LEU A 35 5.18 23.74 -17.87
N LYS A 36 6.02 23.81 -18.92
CA LYS A 36 6.91 22.71 -19.29
C LYS A 36 7.75 22.24 -18.10
N GLY A 37 7.61 20.97 -17.73
CA GLY A 37 8.34 20.33 -16.64
C GLY A 37 7.54 20.14 -15.35
N SER A 38 6.30 20.64 -15.26
CA SER A 38 5.40 20.37 -14.14
C SER A 38 5.12 18.87 -13.98
N GLU A 39 4.82 18.16 -15.08
CA GLU A 39 4.62 16.70 -15.10
C GLU A 39 5.87 15.94 -14.62
N ALA A 40 7.06 16.40 -15.01
CA ALA A 40 8.32 15.79 -14.59
C ALA A 40 8.56 15.99 -13.08
N LEU A 41 8.20 17.16 -12.54
CA LEU A 41 8.24 17.42 -11.10
C LEU A 41 7.25 16.55 -10.32
N VAL A 42 6.01 16.41 -10.81
CA VAL A 42 5.01 15.52 -10.20
C VAL A 42 5.53 14.08 -10.16
N THR A 43 6.09 13.62 -11.27
CA THR A 43 6.65 12.26 -11.41
C THR A 43 7.81 12.06 -10.43
N PHE A 44 8.77 12.99 -10.40
CA PHE A 44 9.91 12.94 -9.48
C PHE A 44 9.49 12.91 -8.00
N VAL A 45 8.49 13.71 -7.62
CA VAL A 45 7.99 13.75 -6.24
C VAL A 45 7.27 12.46 -5.85
N LEU A 46 6.54 11.83 -6.78
CA LEU A 46 5.75 10.63 -6.52
C LEU A 46 6.53 9.32 -6.69
N GLU A 47 7.63 9.31 -7.44
CA GLU A 47 8.42 8.12 -7.78
C GLU A 47 8.82 7.27 -6.56
N PRO A 48 9.37 7.82 -5.46
CA PRO A 48 9.77 7.02 -4.30
C PRO A 48 8.60 6.28 -3.64
N TYR A 49 7.40 6.87 -3.70
CA TYR A 49 6.20 6.26 -3.12
C TYR A 49 5.63 5.15 -3.99
N VAL A 50 5.76 5.26 -5.31
CA VAL A 50 5.35 4.21 -6.25
C VAL A 50 6.20 2.95 -6.05
N GLU A 51 7.50 3.10 -5.88
CA GLU A 51 8.42 1.98 -5.59
C GLU A 51 8.04 1.28 -4.29
N MET A 52 7.84 2.04 -3.20
CA MET A 52 7.42 1.49 -1.91
C MET A 52 6.08 0.74 -2.00
N VAL A 53 5.11 1.25 -2.77
CA VAL A 53 3.81 0.58 -2.97
C VAL A 53 3.99 -0.74 -3.74
N ASN A 54 4.86 -0.75 -4.75
CA ASN A 54 5.17 -1.95 -5.52
C ASN A 54 5.83 -3.03 -4.65
N ASP A 55 6.77 -2.65 -3.77
CA ASP A 55 7.40 -3.56 -2.83
C ASP A 55 6.40 -4.14 -1.83
N LEU A 56 5.51 -3.30 -1.29
CA LEU A 56 4.45 -3.76 -0.41
C LEU A 56 3.50 -4.74 -1.11
N ALA A 57 3.14 -4.46 -2.37
CA ALA A 57 2.31 -5.35 -3.19
C ALA A 57 3.01 -6.68 -3.48
N ARG A 58 4.31 -6.65 -3.80
CA ARG A 58 5.14 -7.83 -4.02
C ARG A 58 5.24 -8.68 -2.75
N ASN A 59 5.51 -8.07 -1.61
CA ASN A 59 5.54 -8.73 -0.31
C ASN A 59 4.19 -9.35 0.04
N ARG A 60 3.08 -8.64 -0.20
CA ARG A 60 1.73 -9.18 0.01
C ARG A 60 1.45 -10.42 -0.86
N ARG A 61 1.86 -10.41 -2.13
CA ARG A 61 1.71 -11.56 -3.04
C ARG A 61 2.56 -12.76 -2.59
N ALA A 62 3.81 -12.51 -2.19
CA ALA A 62 4.69 -13.55 -1.66
C ALA A 62 4.09 -14.19 -0.39
N ASN A 63 3.55 -13.37 0.51
CA ASN A 63 2.96 -13.85 1.75
C ASN A 63 1.62 -14.59 1.56
N ARG A 64 0.83 -14.22 0.53
CA ARG A 64 -0.37 -14.96 0.13
C ARG A 64 -0.02 -16.33 -0.46
N SER A 65 1.01 -16.40 -1.28
CA SER A 65 1.44 -17.65 -1.94
C SER A 65 1.98 -18.69 -0.95
N LYS A 66 2.57 -18.24 0.17
CA LYS A 66 2.97 -19.13 1.27
C LYS A 66 1.80 -19.74 2.05
N LYS A 67 0.62 -19.10 2.07
CA LYS A 67 -0.57 -19.60 2.77
C LYS A 67 -1.34 -20.67 1.99
N SER A 68 -1.13 -20.79 0.69
CA SER A 68 -1.74 -21.83 -0.15
C SER A 68 -1.02 -23.18 -0.11
N ASP A 69 0.17 -23.24 0.49
CA ASP A 69 1.01 -24.44 0.56
C ASP A 69 0.97 -25.10 1.97
N THR A 70 -0.14 -24.93 2.68
CA THR A 70 -0.37 -25.60 3.96
C THR A 70 -1.80 -26.09 4.01
N THR A 71 -2.17 -26.93 3.04
CA THR A 71 -3.30 -27.83 3.23
C THR A 71 -2.75 -29.04 3.99
N PRO A 72 -3.16 -29.29 5.25
CA PRO A 72 -2.82 -30.54 5.90
C PRO A 72 -3.50 -31.65 5.09
N MET A 73 -2.70 -32.56 4.52
CA MET A 73 -3.23 -33.80 3.96
C MET A 73 -4.09 -34.47 5.05
N PRO A 74 -5.36 -34.82 4.77
CA PRO A 74 -6.12 -35.64 5.70
C PRO A 74 -5.40 -36.98 5.88
N PRO A 75 -5.33 -37.54 7.10
CA PRO A 75 -4.68 -38.81 7.33
C PRO A 75 -5.37 -39.88 6.48
N VAL A 76 -4.60 -40.54 5.63
CA VAL A 76 -5.04 -41.71 4.86
C VAL A 76 -5.49 -42.77 5.86
N GLY A 77 -6.80 -43.02 5.90
CA GLY A 77 -7.39 -44.07 6.71
C GLY A 77 -6.81 -45.43 6.31
N VAL A 78 -6.23 -46.12 7.27
CA VAL A 78 -5.78 -47.51 7.13
C VAL A 78 -7.03 -48.41 7.15
N PRO A 79 -7.34 -49.19 6.09
CA PRO A 79 -8.44 -50.13 6.14
C PRO A 79 -7.95 -51.49 6.63
N GLY A 80 -8.55 -51.95 7.73
CA GLY A 80 -8.81 -53.37 7.97
C GLY A 80 -7.74 -54.18 8.72
N THR A 81 -8.17 -54.80 9.82
CA THR A 81 -8.27 -56.27 9.89
C THR A 81 -9.21 -56.66 11.04
N PRO A 82 -10.12 -57.64 10.86
CA PRO A 82 -10.84 -58.28 11.95
C PRO A 82 -9.92 -59.19 12.79
#